data_AF-A0A2M6WRN8-F1
#
_entry.id   AF-A0A2M6WRN8-F1
#
_cell.length_a   1.000
_cell.length_b   1.000
_cell.length_c   1.000
_cell.angle_alpha   90.00
_cell.angle_beta   90.00
_cell.angle_gamma   90.00
#
_symmetry.space_group_name_H-M   'P 1'
#
loop_
_entity.id
_entity.type
_entity.pdbx_description
1 polymer ?
#
loop_
_entity_poly.entity_id
_entity_poly.type
_entity_poly.pdbx_seq_one_letter_code
_entity_poly.pdbx_strand_id
1 'polypeptide(L)'
;MAKQSKNILIPNPKRLAKLKSAFAQAGAKKIHVLADFDKTLTKAFVNGKKIPSLISVLRDEKYLTPNYAEKAYALYHKYHQMENNPRLSMAKKKRAMHDWWTAHFKLLIKSGLNKKDIARAVKSKNIQLRTSGAKFFKLLKYHKIPLVIMSASGLGNESIDLYLKKIKNHSGNIQIISNSFIWDQNGRAIGFNKPIIHSANKDEAEIKNFSKIMETIKHKKNVLLLGDQLSDLDMITGFKYDHLIKIGFYNYKQKNNLAQFRKKYDIIILGDSSLDYVNRLLKEITANP
;
A
#
# COMPACT_ATOMS: atom_id res chain seq x y z
N MET A 1 -15.10 -13.56 -26.47
CA MET A 1 -14.64 -12.20 -26.10
C MET A 1 -15.12 -11.88 -24.69
N ALA A 2 -14.23 -11.64 -23.72
CA ALA A 2 -14.63 -11.42 -22.33
C ALA A 2 -15.28 -10.03 -22.16
N LYS A 3 -16.52 -10.00 -21.65
CA LYS A 3 -17.22 -8.77 -21.24
C LYS A 3 -16.27 -7.89 -20.43
N GLN A 4 -15.98 -6.68 -20.92
CA GLN A 4 -15.23 -5.69 -20.18
C GLN A 4 -16.00 -5.42 -18.88
N SER A 5 -15.42 -5.77 -17.73
CA SER A 5 -16.05 -5.55 -16.43
C SER A 5 -16.30 -4.04 -16.30
N LYS A 6 -17.55 -3.63 -16.00
CA LYS A 6 -18.00 -2.23 -15.95
C LYS A 6 -17.12 -1.31 -15.08
N ASN A 7 -16.32 -1.89 -14.18
CA ASN A 7 -15.47 -1.18 -13.23
C ASN A 7 -13.98 -1.13 -13.63
N ILE A 8 -13.63 -1.55 -14.85
CA ILE A 8 -12.23 -1.59 -15.31
C ILE A 8 -12.04 -0.62 -16.48
N LEU A 9 -11.15 0.34 -16.32
CA LEU A 9 -10.71 1.23 -17.39
C LEU A 9 -9.30 0.87 -17.80
N ILE A 10 -9.07 0.78 -19.11
CA ILE A 10 -7.75 0.52 -19.69
C ILE A 10 -7.47 1.68 -20.65
N PRO A 11 -6.67 2.69 -20.25
CA PRO A 11 -6.44 3.87 -21.08
C PRO A 11 -5.75 3.56 -22.42
N ASN A 12 -4.86 2.57 -22.44
CA ASN A 12 -4.17 2.14 -23.66
C ASN A 12 -4.14 0.60 -23.78
N PRO A 13 -5.17 -0.02 -24.40
CA PRO A 13 -5.26 -1.47 -24.54
C PRO A 13 -4.12 -2.09 -25.35
N LYS A 14 -3.66 -1.41 -26.41
CA LYS A 14 -2.56 -1.90 -27.27
C LYS A 14 -1.25 -1.98 -26.48
N ARG A 15 -0.92 -0.96 -25.70
CA ARG A 15 0.26 -0.98 -24.81
C ARG A 15 0.15 -2.08 -23.77
N LEU A 16 -1.01 -2.22 -23.13
CA LEU A 16 -1.22 -3.26 -22.12
C LEU A 16 -1.05 -4.66 -22.71
N ALA A 17 -1.57 -4.93 -23.92
CA ALA A 17 -1.41 -6.21 -24.59
C ALA A 17 0.08 -6.55 -24.85
N LYS A 18 0.87 -5.58 -25.32
CA LYS A 18 2.33 -5.75 -25.49
C LYS A 18 3.03 -6.09 -24.18
N LEU A 19 2.68 -5.39 -23.09
CA LEU A 19 3.25 -5.70 -21.77
C LEU A 19 2.85 -7.09 -21.27
N LYS A 20 1.58 -7.48 -21.40
CA LYS A 20 1.12 -8.83 -21.01
C LYS A 20 1.91 -9.90 -21.74
N SER A 21 2.12 -9.73 -23.04
CA SER A 21 2.91 -10.64 -23.87
C SER A 21 4.36 -10.71 -23.41
N ALA A 22 5.00 -9.57 -23.13
CA ALA A 22 6.38 -9.53 -22.64
C ALA A 22 6.54 -10.18 -21.26
N PHE A 23 5.59 -9.97 -20.34
CA PHE A 23 5.60 -10.67 -19.04
C PHE A 23 5.43 -12.19 -19.22
N ALA A 24 4.49 -12.62 -20.07
CA ALA A 24 4.25 -14.03 -20.32
C ALA A 24 5.46 -14.73 -20.96
N GLN A 25 6.14 -14.08 -21.91
CA GLN A 25 7.36 -14.60 -22.55
C GLN A 25 8.53 -14.72 -21.56
N ALA A 26 8.66 -13.77 -20.63
CA ALA A 26 9.73 -13.80 -19.63
C ALA A 26 9.48 -14.82 -18.49
N GLY A 27 8.23 -15.24 -18.30
CA GLY A 27 7.82 -16.22 -17.31
C GLY A 27 7.75 -15.68 -15.87
N ALA A 28 7.05 -16.43 -15.01
CA ALA A 28 6.76 -16.02 -13.64
C ALA A 28 8.01 -15.75 -12.78
N LYS A 29 9.12 -16.44 -13.06
CA LYS A 29 10.39 -16.29 -12.33
C LYS A 29 10.99 -14.89 -12.46
N LYS A 30 10.63 -14.13 -13.49
CA LYS A 30 11.10 -12.76 -13.76
C LYS A 30 10.18 -11.68 -13.19
N ILE A 31 9.10 -12.05 -12.51
CA ILE A 31 8.10 -11.10 -12.00
C ILE A 31 8.34 -10.79 -10.51
N HIS A 32 8.18 -9.54 -10.12
CA HIS A 32 7.86 -9.17 -8.73
C HIS A 32 6.70 -8.17 -8.69
N VAL A 33 6.10 -8.02 -7.51
CA VAL A 33 4.99 -7.12 -7.27
C VAL A 33 5.40 -6.05 -6.26
N LEU A 34 5.14 -4.79 -6.58
CA LEU A 34 5.18 -3.66 -5.64
C LEU A 34 3.73 -3.26 -5.34
N ALA A 35 3.35 -3.17 -4.08
CA ALA A 35 1.99 -2.82 -3.72
C ALA A 35 1.93 -1.88 -2.51
N ASP A 36 1.08 -0.87 -2.59
CA ASP A 36 0.57 -0.22 -1.39
C ASP A 36 -0.38 -1.16 -0.63
N PHE A 37 -0.67 -0.86 0.64
CA PHE A 37 -1.51 -1.70 1.48
C PHE A 37 -2.92 -1.12 1.67
N ASP A 38 -3.01 0.05 2.30
CA ASP A 38 -4.26 0.68 2.71
C ASP A 38 -5.05 1.15 1.47
N LYS A 39 -6.32 0.72 1.33
CA LYS A 39 -7.18 1.02 0.16
C LYS A 39 -6.70 0.41 -1.18
N THR A 40 -5.59 -0.33 -1.17
CA THR A 40 -5.07 -1.05 -2.33
C THR A 40 -5.32 -2.55 -2.18
N LEU A 41 -4.69 -3.17 -1.18
CA LEU A 41 -4.92 -4.58 -0.82
C LEU A 41 -6.10 -4.71 0.16
N THR A 42 -6.30 -3.70 1.02
CA THR A 42 -7.49 -3.57 1.86
C THR A 42 -8.56 -2.71 1.18
N LYS A 43 -9.82 -2.86 1.63
CA LYS A 43 -10.95 -2.05 1.16
C LYS A 43 -10.80 -0.60 1.61
N ALA A 44 -11.27 0.32 0.79
CA ALA A 44 -11.43 1.73 1.17
C ALA A 44 -12.71 1.98 1.98
N PHE A 45 -13.72 1.13 1.84
CA PHE A 45 -14.99 1.20 2.54
C PHE A 45 -15.33 -0.14 3.20
N VAL A 46 -15.76 -0.06 4.46
CA VAL A 46 -16.30 -1.19 5.21
C VAL A 46 -17.66 -0.78 5.78
N ASN A 47 -18.71 -1.54 5.46
CA ASN A 47 -20.08 -1.26 5.88
C ASN A 47 -20.54 0.19 5.55
N GLY A 48 -20.20 0.67 4.35
CA GLY A 48 -20.51 2.04 3.90
C GLY A 48 -19.65 3.14 4.53
N LYS A 49 -18.84 2.84 5.54
CA LYS A 49 -17.93 3.79 6.18
C LYS A 49 -16.57 3.76 5.52
N LYS A 50 -16.02 4.95 5.27
CA LYS A 50 -14.65 5.10 4.75
C LYS A 50 -13.66 4.69 5.85
N ILE A 51 -12.79 3.74 5.54
CA ILE A 51 -11.70 3.32 6.42
C ILE A 51 -10.40 3.76 5.77
N PRO A 52 -9.84 4.92 6.16
CA PRO A 52 -8.70 5.47 5.45
C PRO A 52 -7.40 4.68 5.69
N SER A 53 -7.23 4.04 6.85
CA SER A 53 -6.01 3.28 7.19
C SER A 53 -6.12 2.44 8.47
N LEU A 54 -5.13 1.60 8.75
CA LEU A 54 -4.97 0.91 10.03
C LEU A 54 -4.95 1.87 11.25
N ILE A 55 -4.29 3.02 11.13
CA ILE A 55 -4.19 3.99 12.25
C ILE A 55 -5.54 4.67 12.55
N SER A 56 -6.44 4.81 11.57
CA SER A 56 -7.77 5.34 11.86
C SER A 56 -8.59 4.39 12.70
N VAL A 57 -8.43 3.07 12.55
CA VAL A 57 -9.12 2.11 13.42
C VAL A 57 -8.68 2.24 14.87
N LEU A 58 -7.36 2.33 15.11
CA LEU A 58 -6.83 2.54 16.47
C LEU A 58 -7.34 3.86 17.10
N ARG A 59 -7.49 4.90 16.29
CA ARG A 59 -8.04 6.21 16.71
C ARG A 59 -9.53 6.16 16.98
N ASP A 60 -10.31 5.66 16.03
CA ASP A 60 -11.77 5.77 16.03
C ASP A 60 -12.42 4.78 16.99
N GLU A 61 -11.73 3.67 17.29
CA GLU A 61 -12.14 2.71 18.33
C GLU A 61 -11.53 3.02 19.72
N LYS A 62 -10.86 4.17 19.88
CA LYS A 62 -10.40 4.72 21.17
C LYS A 62 -9.53 3.76 22.00
N TYR A 63 -8.55 3.11 21.38
CA TYR A 63 -7.70 2.13 22.07
C TYR A 63 -6.61 2.74 22.96
N LEU A 64 -6.30 4.01 22.75
CA LEU A 64 -5.33 4.76 23.53
C LEU A 64 -6.01 5.74 24.49
N THR A 65 -5.22 6.61 25.13
CA THR A 65 -5.70 7.64 26.07
C THR A 65 -6.91 8.44 25.52
N PRO A 66 -7.85 8.88 26.38
CA PRO A 66 -9.08 9.55 25.91
C PRO A 66 -8.86 10.76 24.97
N ASN A 67 -7.78 11.52 25.19
CA ASN A 67 -7.42 12.69 24.39
C ASN A 67 -6.63 12.36 23.10
N TYR A 68 -6.29 11.09 22.83
CA TYR A 68 -5.52 10.71 21.65
C TYR A 68 -6.30 11.03 20.37
N ALA A 69 -7.58 10.65 20.32
CA ALA A 69 -8.38 10.77 19.12
C ALA A 69 -8.53 12.22 18.68
N GLU A 70 -8.89 13.11 19.61
CA GLU A 70 -9.00 14.56 19.37
C GLU A 70 -7.71 15.16 18.82
N LYS A 71 -6.56 14.88 19.48
CA LYS A 71 -5.25 15.38 19.05
C LYS A 71 -4.84 14.83 17.67
N ALA A 72 -5.12 13.56 17.41
CA ALA A 72 -4.86 12.94 16.12
C ALA A 72 -5.73 13.54 15.00
N TYR A 73 -6.99 13.90 15.30
CA TYR A 73 -7.86 14.61 14.37
C TYR A 73 -7.36 16.04 14.10
N ALA A 74 -6.90 16.77 15.12
CA ALA A 74 -6.31 18.09 14.92
C ALA A 74 -5.10 18.06 13.97
N LEU A 75 -4.21 17.07 14.14
CA LEU A 75 -3.11 16.84 13.19
C LEU A 75 -3.63 16.54 11.78
N TYR A 76 -4.60 15.64 11.64
CA TYR A 76 -5.20 15.30 10.35
C TYR A 76 -5.79 16.53 9.64
N HIS A 77 -6.60 17.34 10.34
CA HIS A 77 -7.24 18.52 9.75
C HIS A 77 -6.22 19.55 9.26
N LYS A 78 -5.11 19.74 9.98
CA LYS A 78 -4.03 20.63 9.58
C LYS A 78 -3.30 20.12 8.33
N TYR A 79 -2.82 18.88 8.37
CA TYR A 79 -1.86 18.40 7.36
C TYR A 79 -2.52 17.77 6.12
N HIS A 80 -3.71 17.19 6.23
CA HIS A 80 -4.39 16.56 5.10
C HIS A 80 -4.77 17.58 4.01
N GLN A 81 -5.03 18.84 4.38
CA GLN A 81 -5.22 19.92 3.42
C GLN A 81 -3.95 20.19 2.61
N MET A 82 -2.78 20.14 3.26
CA MET A 82 -1.48 20.34 2.62
C MET A 82 -1.10 19.15 1.71
N GLU A 83 -1.39 17.93 2.15
CA GLU A 83 -1.19 16.70 1.37
C GLU A 83 -1.90 16.77 0.01
N ASN A 84 -3.15 17.23 0.01
CA ASN A 84 -3.98 17.30 -1.18
C ASN A 84 -3.87 18.63 -1.95
N ASN A 85 -3.06 19.59 -1.48
CA ASN A 85 -2.94 20.88 -2.14
C ASN A 85 -2.13 20.74 -3.44
N PRO A 86 -2.71 21.03 -4.62
CA PRO A 86 -2.00 20.96 -5.90
C PRO A 86 -1.07 22.15 -6.14
N ARG A 87 -1.24 23.25 -5.40
CA ARG A 87 -0.39 24.46 -5.49
C ARG A 87 0.86 24.36 -4.62
N LEU A 88 0.93 23.38 -3.73
CA LEU A 88 2.07 23.18 -2.84
C LEU A 88 3.18 22.45 -3.60
N SER A 89 4.39 23.00 -3.60
CA SER A 89 5.55 22.33 -4.20
C SER A 89 5.84 21.00 -3.52
N MET A 90 6.43 20.06 -4.25
CA MET A 90 6.75 18.74 -3.70
C MET A 90 7.68 18.81 -2.49
N ALA A 91 8.67 19.71 -2.48
CA ALA A 91 9.55 19.91 -1.33
C ALA A 91 8.80 20.37 -0.07
N LYS A 92 7.86 21.33 -0.21
CA LYS A 92 7.02 21.78 0.90
C LYS A 92 6.06 20.69 1.37
N LYS A 93 5.52 19.89 0.43
CA LYS A 93 4.64 18.76 0.74
C LYS A 93 5.37 17.66 1.51
N LYS A 94 6.58 17.29 1.07
CA LYS A 94 7.46 16.34 1.77
C LYS A 94 7.73 16.79 3.21
N ARG A 95 8.14 18.05 3.41
CA ARG A 95 8.34 18.60 4.77
C ARG A 95 7.08 18.53 5.62
N ALA A 96 5.93 18.95 5.09
CA ALA A 96 4.68 18.92 5.83
C ALA A 96 4.25 17.50 6.24
N MET A 97 4.43 16.51 5.36
CA MET A 97 4.13 15.10 5.67
C MET A 97 5.12 14.54 6.70
N HIS A 98 6.40 14.90 6.61
CA HIS A 98 7.40 14.54 7.61
C HIS A 98 7.04 15.10 9.00
N ASP A 99 6.68 16.37 9.08
CA ASP A 99 6.28 17.03 10.32
C ASP A 99 5.02 16.39 10.91
N TRP A 100 4.03 16.08 10.05
CA TRP A 100 2.80 15.40 10.47
C TRP A 100 3.10 14.07 11.12
N TRP A 101 3.81 13.18 10.42
CA TRP A 101 4.08 11.84 10.92
C TRP A 101 5.01 11.85 12.14
N THR A 102 5.98 12.76 12.19
CA THR A 102 6.82 12.96 13.38
C THR A 102 5.97 13.36 14.59
N ALA A 103 5.05 14.32 14.43
CA ALA A 103 4.15 14.73 15.50
C ALA A 103 3.18 13.62 15.91
N HIS A 104 2.65 12.86 14.95
CA HIS A 104 1.71 11.77 15.23
C HIS A 104 2.41 10.59 15.92
N PHE A 105 3.61 10.20 15.52
CA PHE A 105 4.36 9.14 16.21
C PHE A 105 4.74 9.54 17.65
N LYS A 106 5.15 10.80 17.87
CA LYS A 106 5.33 11.32 19.24
C LYS A 106 4.04 11.26 20.05
N LEU A 107 2.90 11.58 19.44
CA LEU A 107 1.59 11.48 20.08
C LEU A 107 1.25 10.03 20.45
N LEU A 108 1.46 9.06 19.54
CA LEU A 108 1.24 7.63 19.81
C LEU A 108 2.07 7.14 20.99
N ILE A 109 3.37 7.49 21.01
CA ILE A 109 4.29 7.15 22.10
C ILE A 109 3.81 7.76 23.42
N LYS A 110 3.49 9.06 23.44
CA LYS A 110 2.99 9.76 24.63
C LYS A 110 1.66 9.19 25.13
N SER A 111 0.83 8.69 24.22
CA SER A 111 -0.44 8.02 24.51
C SER A 111 -0.28 6.56 24.93
N GLY A 112 0.95 6.06 25.07
CA GLY A 112 1.23 4.73 25.62
C GLY A 112 1.03 3.58 24.65
N LEU A 113 1.17 3.82 23.33
CA LEU A 113 1.03 2.79 22.29
C LEU A 113 1.80 1.51 22.67
N ASN A 114 1.08 0.39 22.73
CA ASN A 114 1.64 -0.93 22.98
C ASN A 114 1.36 -1.87 21.80
N LYS A 115 2.19 -2.90 21.61
CA LYS A 115 1.96 -3.97 20.63
C LYS A 115 0.57 -4.61 20.76
N LYS A 116 0.02 -4.70 21.99
CA LYS A 116 -1.34 -5.19 22.24
C LYS A 116 -2.40 -4.31 21.58
N ASP A 117 -2.20 -3.00 21.49
CA ASP A 117 -3.13 -2.07 20.85
C ASP A 117 -3.13 -2.23 19.33
N ILE A 118 -1.96 -2.47 18.74
CA ILE A 118 -1.82 -2.84 17.33
C ILE A 118 -2.58 -4.15 17.07
N ALA A 119 -2.39 -5.17 17.92
CA ALA A 119 -3.08 -6.44 17.79
C ALA A 119 -4.62 -6.27 17.91
N ARG A 120 -5.10 -5.38 18.77
CA ARG A 120 -6.53 -5.02 18.84
C ARG A 120 -7.00 -4.35 17.55
N ALA A 121 -6.25 -3.37 17.03
CA ALA A 121 -6.60 -2.64 15.79
C ALA A 121 -6.69 -3.58 14.58
N VAL A 122 -5.74 -4.48 14.45
CA VAL A 122 -5.73 -5.51 13.41
C VAL A 122 -6.91 -6.48 13.53
N LYS A 123 -7.40 -6.75 14.74
CA LYS A 123 -8.55 -7.65 14.98
C LYS A 123 -9.89 -7.01 14.62
N SER A 124 -9.99 -5.69 14.58
CA SER A 124 -11.22 -4.98 14.21
C SER A 124 -11.85 -5.51 12.91
N LYS A 125 -13.19 -5.50 12.87
CA LYS A 125 -13.99 -5.83 11.68
C LYS A 125 -13.97 -4.71 10.63
N ASN A 126 -13.46 -3.53 11.01
CA ASN A 126 -13.32 -2.37 10.14
C ASN A 126 -12.11 -2.45 9.21
N ILE A 127 -11.26 -3.49 9.31
CA ILE A 127 -10.15 -3.72 8.38
C ILE A 127 -10.39 -5.02 7.61
N GLN A 128 -10.72 -4.86 6.34
CA GLN A 128 -11.05 -5.98 5.47
C GLN A 128 -10.18 -5.97 4.24
N LEU A 129 -9.74 -7.16 3.86
CA LEU A 129 -9.08 -7.38 2.60
C LEU A 129 -10.08 -7.13 1.47
N ARG A 130 -9.59 -6.58 0.36
CA ARG A 130 -10.39 -6.45 -0.85
C ARG A 130 -10.87 -7.83 -1.30
N THR A 131 -12.08 -7.91 -1.84
CA THR A 131 -12.66 -9.18 -2.30
C THR A 131 -11.67 -9.89 -3.24
N SER A 132 -11.51 -11.20 -3.06
CA SER A 132 -10.52 -12.03 -3.76
C SER A 132 -9.04 -11.74 -3.46
N GLY A 133 -8.71 -10.95 -2.43
CA GLY A 133 -7.33 -10.73 -2.03
C GLY A 133 -6.63 -11.98 -1.48
N ALA A 134 -7.34 -12.88 -0.81
CA ALA A 134 -6.74 -14.14 -0.35
C ALA A 134 -6.24 -14.99 -1.54
N LYS A 135 -6.97 -14.96 -2.65
CA LYS A 135 -6.57 -15.61 -3.91
C LYS A 135 -5.31 -14.97 -4.51
N PHE A 136 -5.19 -13.64 -4.42
CA PHE A 136 -4.00 -12.92 -4.85
C PHE A 136 -2.75 -13.39 -4.12
N PHE A 137 -2.77 -13.42 -2.78
CA PHE A 137 -1.63 -13.93 -1.99
C PHE A 137 -1.29 -15.40 -2.33
N LYS A 138 -2.32 -16.26 -2.46
CA LYS A 138 -2.14 -17.67 -2.82
C LYS A 138 -1.48 -17.83 -4.20
N LEU A 139 -1.89 -17.04 -5.21
CA LEU A 139 -1.29 -17.08 -6.54
C LEU A 139 0.18 -16.65 -6.53
N LEU A 140 0.51 -15.57 -5.82
CA LEU A 140 1.90 -15.11 -5.71
C LEU A 140 2.77 -16.16 -5.00
N LYS A 141 2.27 -16.76 -3.92
CA LYS A 141 2.96 -17.84 -3.21
C LYS A 141 3.18 -19.06 -4.13
N TYR A 142 2.14 -19.49 -4.85
CA TYR A 142 2.21 -20.64 -5.76
C TYR A 142 3.29 -20.45 -6.84
N HIS A 143 3.33 -19.28 -7.49
CA HIS A 143 4.33 -18.96 -8.51
C HIS A 143 5.67 -18.47 -7.94
N LYS A 144 5.85 -18.44 -6.61
CA LYS A 144 7.04 -17.92 -5.92
C LYS A 144 7.40 -16.49 -6.36
N ILE A 145 6.39 -15.66 -6.63
CA ILE A 145 6.54 -14.26 -7.01
C ILE A 145 6.71 -13.42 -5.74
N PRO A 146 7.80 -12.66 -5.58
CA PRO A 146 7.96 -11.76 -4.45
C PRO A 146 6.94 -10.64 -4.48
N LEU A 147 6.37 -10.36 -3.31
CA LEU A 147 5.52 -9.21 -3.05
C LEU A 147 6.24 -8.28 -2.09
N VAL A 148 6.51 -7.06 -2.52
CA VAL A 148 6.99 -5.98 -1.65
C VAL A 148 5.82 -5.06 -1.36
N ILE A 149 5.34 -5.09 -0.12
CA ILE A 149 4.33 -4.15 0.36
C ILE A 149 5.06 -2.90 0.85
N MET A 150 4.85 -1.75 0.20
CA MET A 150 5.38 -0.47 0.64
C MET A 150 4.25 0.43 1.12
N SER A 151 4.20 0.63 2.43
CA SER A 151 3.09 1.32 3.10
C SER A 151 3.58 2.50 3.93
N ALA A 152 2.87 3.61 3.83
CA ALA A 152 2.99 4.74 4.74
C ALA A 152 2.16 4.55 6.03
N SER A 153 1.71 3.32 6.33
CA SER A 153 0.85 3.02 7.49
C SER A 153 1.47 3.54 8.79
N GLY A 154 0.63 4.18 9.59
CA GLY A 154 1.02 4.80 10.85
C GLY A 154 1.26 3.83 12.00
N LEU A 155 0.83 2.57 11.88
CA LEU A 155 1.07 1.52 12.89
C LEU A 155 2.23 0.60 12.52
N GLY A 156 2.96 0.96 11.46
CA GLY A 156 4.20 0.34 11.07
C GLY A 156 4.10 -1.08 10.52
N ASN A 157 5.26 -1.69 10.29
CA ASN A 157 5.43 -3.02 9.72
C ASN A 157 4.65 -4.09 10.50
N GLU A 158 4.68 -4.03 11.83
CA GLU A 158 4.04 -4.98 12.74
C GLU A 158 2.53 -5.07 12.49
N SER A 159 1.88 -3.96 12.17
CA SER A 159 0.44 -3.95 11.91
C SER A 159 0.07 -4.73 10.64
N ILE A 160 0.87 -4.61 9.58
CA ILE A 160 0.67 -5.31 8.31
C ILE A 160 1.02 -6.80 8.49
N ASP A 161 2.13 -7.10 9.15
CA ASP A 161 2.55 -8.46 9.48
C ASP A 161 1.48 -9.21 10.30
N LEU A 162 1.00 -8.61 11.39
CA LEU A 162 -0.06 -9.17 12.22
C LEU A 162 -1.37 -9.34 11.43
N TYR A 163 -1.69 -8.42 10.52
CA TYR A 163 -2.87 -8.54 9.67
C TYR A 163 -2.76 -9.72 8.71
N LEU A 164 -1.62 -9.87 8.02
CA LEU A 164 -1.36 -10.99 7.11
C LEU A 164 -1.40 -12.33 7.84
N LYS A 165 -0.88 -12.39 9.08
CA LYS A 165 -0.96 -13.56 9.95
C LYS A 165 -2.41 -13.87 10.35
N LYS A 166 -3.19 -12.85 10.76
CA LYS A 166 -4.63 -12.99 11.09
C LYS A 166 -5.41 -13.63 9.94
N ILE A 167 -5.18 -13.19 8.71
CA ILE A 167 -5.90 -13.70 7.53
C ILE A 167 -5.26 -14.98 6.93
N LYS A 168 -4.28 -15.59 7.61
CA LYS A 168 -3.54 -16.78 7.16
C LYS A 168 -2.92 -16.67 5.76
N ASN A 169 -2.51 -15.45 5.37
CA ASN A 169 -1.85 -15.18 4.08
C ASN A 169 -0.42 -14.62 4.24
N HIS A 170 0.15 -14.70 5.43
CA HIS A 170 1.57 -14.44 5.63
C HIS A 170 2.42 -15.56 4.98
N SER A 171 3.42 -15.19 4.19
CA SER A 171 4.30 -16.14 3.50
C SER A 171 5.67 -15.54 3.23
N GLY A 172 6.70 -16.39 3.11
CA GLY A 172 8.10 -15.96 2.97
C GLY A 172 8.43 -15.18 1.68
N ASN A 173 7.54 -15.19 0.70
CA ASN A 173 7.66 -14.35 -0.51
C ASN A 173 7.17 -12.90 -0.29
N ILE A 174 6.64 -12.57 0.88
CA ILE A 174 6.18 -11.21 1.22
C ILE A 174 7.28 -10.49 1.99
N GLN A 175 7.60 -9.28 1.56
CA GLN A 175 8.48 -8.34 2.23
C GLN A 175 7.70 -7.05 2.50
N ILE A 176 7.92 -6.40 3.64
CA ILE A 176 7.19 -5.20 4.03
C ILE A 176 8.20 -4.07 4.25
N ILE A 177 7.96 -2.95 3.58
CA ILE A 177 8.64 -1.67 3.75
C ILE A 177 7.61 -0.71 4.34
N SER A 178 7.75 -0.39 5.62
CA SER A 178 6.83 0.49 6.35
C SER A 178 7.57 1.17 7.50
N ASN A 179 6.92 2.14 8.14
CA ASN A 179 7.40 2.70 9.39
C ASN A 179 7.56 1.61 10.45
N SER A 180 8.36 1.84 11.49
CA SER A 180 8.48 0.89 12.61
C SER A 180 8.77 1.64 13.91
N PHE A 181 8.29 1.06 15.00
CA PHE A 181 8.51 1.58 16.35
C PHE A 181 9.67 0.86 17.02
N ILE A 182 10.32 1.57 17.94
CA ILE A 182 11.27 0.98 18.89
C ILE A 182 10.45 0.63 20.13
N TRP A 183 10.55 -0.63 20.57
CA TRP A 183 9.73 -1.20 21.63
C TRP A 183 10.56 -1.48 22.87
N ASP A 184 10.03 -1.17 24.05
CA ASP A 184 10.61 -1.65 25.32
C ASP A 184 10.29 -3.14 25.56
N GLN A 185 10.85 -3.70 26.64
CA GLN A 185 10.63 -5.09 27.07
C GLN A 185 9.15 -5.44 27.35
N ASN A 186 8.32 -4.44 27.66
CA ASN A 186 6.89 -4.59 27.91
C ASN A 186 6.05 -4.37 26.64
N GLY A 187 6.69 -4.14 25.50
CA GLY A 187 6.06 -3.89 24.22
C GLY A 187 5.44 -2.49 24.08
N ARG A 188 5.83 -1.51 24.89
CA ARG A 188 5.46 -0.10 24.75
C ARG A 188 6.38 0.59 23.75
N ALA A 189 5.82 1.45 22.90
CA ALA A 189 6.58 2.24 21.95
C ALA A 189 7.35 3.34 22.70
N ILE A 190 8.67 3.38 22.52
CA ILE A 190 9.57 4.38 23.13
C ILE A 190 10.26 5.26 22.08
N GLY A 191 10.14 4.89 20.80
CA GLY A 191 10.72 5.61 19.67
C GLY A 191 10.18 5.09 18.35
N PHE A 192 10.71 5.62 17.25
CA PHE A 192 10.42 5.14 15.89
C PHE A 192 11.67 5.24 15.03
N ASN A 193 11.80 4.33 14.07
CA ASN A 193 12.96 4.27 13.18
C ASN A 193 12.87 5.33 12.09
N LYS A 194 14.03 5.79 11.62
CA LYS A 194 14.18 6.68 10.46
C LYS A 194 14.73 5.88 9.27
N PRO A 195 14.48 6.32 8.02
CA PRO A 195 13.62 7.44 7.64
C PRO A 195 12.12 7.11 7.82
N ILE A 196 11.30 8.15 8.03
CA ILE A 196 9.83 8.02 8.07
C ILE A 196 9.34 7.90 6.63
N ILE A 197 8.50 6.89 6.37
CA ILE A 197 7.82 6.68 5.08
C ILE A 197 6.44 7.34 5.16
N HIS A 198 6.16 8.22 4.21
CA HIS A 198 4.90 8.94 4.08
C HIS A 198 4.45 9.05 2.62
N SER A 199 3.23 9.53 2.39
CA SER A 199 2.61 9.58 1.04
C SER A 199 3.42 10.35 -0.01
N ALA A 200 4.25 11.31 0.41
CA ALA A 200 5.04 12.15 -0.49
C ALA A 200 6.52 11.77 -0.68
N ASN A 201 7.05 10.72 -0.02
CA ASN A 201 8.48 10.35 -0.11
C ASN A 201 8.71 8.87 -0.44
N LYS A 202 7.73 8.20 -1.07
CA LYS A 202 7.91 6.81 -1.53
C LYS A 202 9.01 6.69 -2.60
N ASP A 203 9.36 7.79 -3.27
CA ASP A 203 10.53 7.90 -4.16
C ASP A 203 11.88 7.87 -3.41
N GLU A 204 11.90 8.35 -2.17
CA GLU A 204 13.08 8.47 -1.32
C GLU A 204 13.18 7.35 -0.29
N ALA A 205 12.24 6.41 -0.26
CA ALA A 205 12.34 5.23 0.58
C ALA A 205 13.72 4.60 0.31
N GLU A 206 14.61 4.62 1.30
CA GLU A 206 16.00 4.24 1.13
C GLU A 206 16.09 2.73 0.86
N ILE A 207 15.86 2.34 -0.40
CA ILE A 207 15.87 0.95 -0.86
C ILE A 207 17.19 0.26 -0.54
N LYS A 208 18.27 1.04 -0.43
CA LYS A 208 19.59 0.60 0.04
C LYS A 208 19.54 -0.02 1.45
N ASN A 209 18.65 0.45 2.33
CA ASN A 209 18.46 -0.09 3.68
C ASN A 209 17.69 -1.43 3.67
N PHE A 210 17.13 -1.81 2.51
CA PHE A 210 16.41 -3.06 2.32
C PHE A 210 17.19 -4.01 1.40
N SER A 211 18.50 -4.19 1.68
CA SER A 211 19.42 -5.03 0.91
C SER A 211 18.87 -6.42 0.59
N LYS A 212 18.24 -7.07 1.58
CA LYS A 212 17.58 -8.39 1.42
C LYS A 212 16.43 -8.38 0.41
N ILE A 213 15.65 -7.30 0.36
CA ILE A 213 14.58 -7.14 -0.62
C ILE A 213 15.19 -7.00 -2.01
N MET A 214 16.23 -6.18 -2.13
CA MET A 214 16.93 -5.95 -3.40
C MET A 214 17.59 -7.21 -3.94
N GLU A 215 18.17 -8.03 -3.09
CA GLU A 215 18.72 -9.33 -3.46
C GLU A 215 17.62 -10.26 -3.98
N THR A 216 16.50 -10.35 -3.26
CA THR A 216 15.35 -11.21 -3.61
C THR A 216 14.75 -10.90 -4.99
N ILE A 217 14.77 -9.63 -5.39
CA ILE A 217 14.15 -9.16 -6.65
C ILE A 217 15.16 -8.80 -7.74
N LYS A 218 16.47 -8.92 -7.50
CA LYS A 218 17.55 -8.47 -8.39
C LYS A 218 17.38 -8.88 -9.86
N HIS A 219 16.89 -10.11 -10.08
CA HIS A 219 16.70 -10.70 -11.41
C HIS A 219 15.24 -10.73 -11.88
N LYS A 220 14.34 -10.09 -11.14
CA LYS A 220 12.90 -10.11 -11.36
C LYS A 220 12.44 -8.79 -11.94
N LYS A 221 12.83 -8.46 -13.16
CA LYS A 221 12.68 -7.12 -13.71
C LYS A 221 11.32 -6.79 -14.33
N ASN A 222 10.34 -7.70 -14.25
CA ASN A 222 8.98 -7.43 -14.69
C ASN A 222 8.10 -7.11 -13.50
N VAL A 223 7.61 -5.86 -13.44
CA VAL A 223 7.01 -5.32 -12.21
C VAL A 223 5.52 -5.06 -12.38
N LEU A 224 4.74 -5.65 -11.49
CA LEU A 224 3.35 -5.27 -11.29
C LEU A 224 3.28 -4.27 -10.13
N LEU A 225 2.88 -3.04 -10.41
CA LEU A 225 2.73 -1.99 -9.39
C LEU A 225 1.26 -1.74 -9.09
N LEU A 226 0.86 -1.87 -7.82
CA LEU A 226 -0.49 -1.66 -7.33
C LEU A 226 -0.53 -0.47 -6.36
N GLY A 227 -1.40 0.50 -6.60
CA GLY A 227 -1.58 1.66 -5.72
C GLY A 227 -2.97 2.26 -5.81
N ASP A 228 -3.32 3.12 -4.86
CA ASP A 228 -4.60 3.86 -4.82
C ASP A 228 -4.42 5.36 -5.02
N GLN A 229 -3.18 5.84 -5.07
CA GLN A 229 -2.80 7.24 -5.23
C GLN A 229 -1.80 7.43 -6.37
N LEU A 230 -1.63 8.67 -6.84
CA LEU A 230 -0.63 8.96 -7.88
C LEU A 230 0.81 8.78 -7.36
N SER A 231 1.05 9.08 -6.09
CA SER A 231 2.37 8.92 -5.45
C SER A 231 2.77 7.47 -5.22
N ASP A 232 1.85 6.51 -5.30
CA ASP A 232 2.22 5.09 -5.26
C ASP A 232 3.03 4.66 -6.49
N LEU A 233 2.93 5.39 -7.60
CA LEU A 233 3.78 5.16 -8.77
C LEU A 233 5.25 5.39 -8.47
N ASP A 234 5.55 6.22 -7.47
CA ASP A 234 6.91 6.54 -7.07
C ASP A 234 7.58 5.40 -6.29
N MET A 235 6.83 4.37 -5.87
CA MET A 235 7.37 3.14 -5.28
C MET A 235 8.37 2.42 -6.20
N ILE A 236 8.32 2.66 -7.51
CA ILE A 236 9.26 2.06 -8.47
C ILE A 236 10.61 2.79 -8.48
N THR A 237 10.70 3.99 -7.93
CA THR A 237 11.94 4.78 -7.91
C THR A 237 13.02 3.98 -7.19
N GLY A 238 14.20 3.83 -7.80
CA GLY A 238 15.30 3.03 -7.25
C GLY A 238 15.25 1.53 -7.59
N PHE A 239 14.15 1.02 -8.15
CA PHE A 239 14.07 -0.35 -8.68
C PHE A 239 14.38 -0.37 -10.18
N LYS A 240 15.29 -1.26 -10.60
CA LYS A 240 15.53 -1.53 -12.03
C LYS A 240 14.47 -2.48 -12.57
N TYR A 241 13.87 -2.15 -13.71
CA TYR A 241 12.86 -2.98 -14.36
C TYR A 241 12.99 -2.92 -15.90
N ASP A 242 12.58 -4.00 -16.56
CA ASP A 242 12.50 -4.10 -18.03
C ASP A 242 11.07 -3.75 -18.48
N HIS A 243 10.06 -4.24 -17.74
CA HIS A 243 8.65 -4.00 -18.02
C HIS A 243 7.88 -3.65 -16.74
N LEU A 244 6.94 -2.70 -16.84
CA LEU A 244 6.15 -2.20 -15.72
C LEU A 244 4.68 -2.08 -16.13
N ILE A 245 3.80 -2.80 -15.43
CA ILE A 245 2.34 -2.67 -15.51
C ILE A 245 1.86 -1.94 -14.25
N LYS A 246 1.15 -0.83 -14.42
CA LYS A 246 0.64 0.00 -13.32
C LYS A 246 -0.87 -0.19 -13.15
N ILE A 247 -1.29 -0.57 -11.95
CA ILE A 247 -2.70 -0.79 -11.59
C ILE A 247 -3.11 0.19 -10.50
N GLY A 248 -4.08 1.06 -10.81
CA GLY A 248 -4.60 2.09 -9.92
C GLY A 248 -5.98 1.74 -9.38
N PHE A 249 -6.16 1.74 -8.07
CA PHE A 249 -7.45 1.60 -7.40
C PHE A 249 -8.09 2.97 -7.19
N TYR A 250 -8.98 3.37 -8.10
CA TYR A 250 -9.71 4.62 -7.99
C TYR A 250 -10.99 4.40 -7.16
N ASN A 251 -10.80 4.35 -5.85
CA ASN A 251 -11.83 3.89 -4.90
C ASN A 251 -13.04 4.81 -4.80
N TYR A 252 -12.86 6.12 -4.93
CA TYR A 252 -13.92 7.13 -4.86
C TYR A 252 -13.52 8.37 -5.65
N LYS A 253 -14.50 9.18 -6.06
CA LYS A 253 -14.25 10.42 -6.78
C LYS A 253 -13.48 11.39 -5.87
N GLN A 254 -12.21 11.59 -6.17
CA GLN A 254 -11.42 12.69 -5.63
C GLN A 254 -11.37 13.76 -6.72
N LYS A 255 -11.67 15.02 -6.40
CA LYS A 255 -11.81 16.14 -7.35
C LYS A 255 -10.79 16.04 -8.48
N ASN A 256 -11.27 15.77 -9.70
CA ASN A 256 -10.52 15.78 -10.97
C ASN A 256 -9.30 14.81 -11.10
N ASN A 257 -9.16 13.81 -10.23
CA ASN A 257 -8.02 12.87 -10.29
C ASN A 257 -8.14 11.79 -11.37
N LEU A 258 -9.34 11.46 -11.87
CA LEU A 258 -9.49 10.37 -12.85
C LEU A 258 -8.73 10.62 -14.16
N ALA A 259 -8.67 11.86 -14.64
CA ALA A 259 -7.90 12.20 -15.84
C ALA A 259 -6.40 11.94 -15.65
N GLN A 260 -5.86 12.24 -14.46
CA GLN A 260 -4.47 11.95 -14.11
C GLN A 260 -4.23 10.44 -13.98
N PHE A 261 -5.17 9.70 -13.38
CA PHE A 261 -5.10 8.24 -13.35
C PHE A 261 -5.05 7.66 -14.76
N ARG A 262 -5.91 8.13 -15.68
CA ARG A 262 -5.91 7.69 -17.09
C ARG A 262 -4.60 7.97 -17.81
N LYS A 263 -3.90 9.04 -17.45
CA LYS A 263 -2.60 9.39 -18.02
C LYS A 263 -1.45 8.53 -17.46
N LYS A 264 -1.54 8.09 -16.21
CA LYS A 264 -0.40 7.54 -15.46
C LYS A 264 -0.49 6.03 -15.17
N TYR A 265 -1.70 5.47 -15.12
CA TYR A 265 -1.97 4.04 -14.87
C TYR A 265 -2.36 3.30 -16.15
N ASP A 266 -1.94 2.03 -16.26
CA ASP A 266 -2.29 1.18 -17.40
C ASP A 266 -3.66 0.52 -17.24
N ILE A 267 -4.03 0.24 -15.99
CA ILE A 267 -5.30 -0.34 -15.59
C ILE A 267 -5.83 0.47 -14.41
N ILE A 268 -7.10 0.86 -14.46
CA ILE A 268 -7.78 1.54 -13.35
C ILE A 268 -8.97 0.70 -12.93
N ILE A 269 -9.04 0.38 -11.64
CA ILE A 269 -10.11 -0.38 -11.01
C ILE A 269 -10.98 0.60 -10.21
N LEU A 270 -12.22 0.79 -10.65
CA LEU A 270 -13.17 1.77 -10.10
C LEU A 270 -13.93 1.23 -8.87
N GLY A 271 -14.30 2.13 -7.96
CA GLY A 271 -15.38 1.93 -6.99
C GLY A 271 -15.18 0.75 -6.05
N ASP A 272 -14.13 0.80 -5.22
CA ASP A 272 -13.73 -0.20 -4.22
C ASP A 272 -13.99 -1.68 -4.59
N SER A 273 -13.80 -2.02 -5.88
CA SER A 273 -14.12 -3.33 -6.48
C SER A 273 -13.28 -4.50 -5.92
N SER A 274 -13.31 -5.68 -6.53
CA SER A 274 -12.46 -6.82 -6.11
C SER A 274 -11.03 -6.74 -6.69
N LEU A 275 -10.17 -7.69 -6.28
CA LEU A 275 -8.89 -8.01 -6.92
C LEU A 275 -9.04 -9.03 -8.07
N ASP A 276 -10.25 -9.31 -8.56
CA ASP A 276 -10.47 -10.36 -9.58
C ASP A 276 -9.76 -10.06 -10.90
N TYR A 277 -9.75 -8.80 -11.34
CA TYR A 277 -9.03 -8.42 -12.55
C TYR A 277 -7.52 -8.66 -12.38
N VAL A 278 -6.96 -8.29 -11.23
CA VAL A 278 -5.54 -8.52 -10.91
C VAL A 278 -5.22 -10.01 -10.88
N ASN A 279 -6.09 -10.82 -10.27
CA ASN A 279 -5.93 -12.28 -10.24
C ASN A 279 -5.98 -12.91 -11.64
N ARG A 280 -6.87 -12.45 -12.53
CA ARG A 280 -6.92 -12.91 -13.93
C ARG A 280 -5.66 -12.49 -14.69
N LEU A 281 -5.25 -11.23 -14.53
CA LEU A 281 -4.02 -10.72 -15.13
C LEU A 281 -2.81 -11.54 -14.69
N LEU A 282 -2.66 -11.81 -13.39
CA LEU A 282 -1.58 -12.64 -12.86
C LEU A 282 -1.57 -14.00 -13.55
N LYS A 283 -2.72 -14.68 -13.64
CA LYS A 283 -2.81 -15.97 -14.35
C LYS A 283 -2.41 -15.87 -15.82
N GLU A 284 -2.85 -14.82 -16.51
CA GLU A 284 -2.51 -14.59 -17.93
C GLU A 284 -1.00 -14.41 -18.12
N ILE A 285 -0.35 -13.62 -17.27
CA ILE A 285 1.07 -13.29 -17.39
C ILE A 285 2.01 -14.36 -16.79
N THR A 286 1.47 -15.36 -16.09
CA THR A 286 2.21 -16.50 -15.54
C THR A 286 1.85 -17.82 -16.20
N ALA A 287 1.06 -17.80 -17.30
CA ALA A 287 0.54 -19.01 -17.94
C ALA A 287 1.61 -19.85 -18.66
N ASN A 288 2.76 -19.27 -19.00
CA ASN A 288 3.86 -19.97 -19.68
C ASN A 288 5.01 -20.21 -18.67
N PRO A 289 5.28 -21.47 -18.27
CA PRO A 289 6.35 -21.85 -17.34
C PRO A 289 7.77 -21.57 -17.84
#